data_AF-A0A964YP24-F1
#
_entry.id   AF-A0A964YP24-F1
#
_cell.length_a   1.000
_cell.length_b   1.000
_cell.length_c   1.000
_cell.angle_alpha   90.00
_cell.angle_beta   90.00
_cell.angle_gamma   90.00
#
_symmetry.space_group_name_H-M   'P 1'
#
loop_
_entity.id
_entity.type
_entity.pdbx_description
1 polymer ?
#
loop_
_entity_poly.entity_id
_entity_poly.type
_entity_poly.pdbx_seq_one_letter_code
_entity_poly.pdbx_strand_id
1 'polypeptide(L)'
;WNDDYERVLLGGLTCDSDDYYNSEQHSNAIYLPKFDKTKPLYIGFFNTGAYQETIGGYGGLKHCLIPEPRHVLISRDENEKIVTRLFSEEQTAADYLQILGYDTKAD
;
A
#
# COMPACT_ATOMS: atom_id res chain seq x y z
N TRP A 1 -15.31 -16.28 -4.24
CA TRP A 1 -15.18 -17.43 -5.16
C TRP A 1 -16.46 -17.71 -5.95
N ASN A 2 -17.65 -17.63 -5.32
CA ASN A 2 -18.95 -17.74 -6.01
C ASN A 2 -19.53 -16.37 -6.43
N ASP A 3 -18.73 -15.32 -6.40
CA ASP A 3 -19.18 -13.98 -6.78
C ASP A 3 -18.89 -13.79 -8.27
N ASP A 4 -19.73 -13.03 -8.96
CA ASP A 4 -19.48 -12.63 -10.34
C ASP A 4 -18.16 -11.85 -10.43
N TYR A 5 -17.41 -12.06 -11.51
CA TYR A 5 -16.19 -11.32 -11.79
C TYR A 5 -16.41 -10.33 -12.92
N GLU A 6 -15.66 -9.22 -12.87
CA GLU A 6 -15.61 -8.23 -13.93
C GLU A 6 -14.16 -7.89 -14.28
N ARG A 7 -13.94 -7.49 -15.54
CA ARG A 7 -12.64 -6.99 -15.97
C ARG A 7 -12.45 -5.61 -15.37
N VAL A 8 -11.31 -5.40 -14.70
CA VAL A 8 -10.97 -4.14 -14.05
C VAL A 8 -9.66 -3.56 -14.58
N LEU A 9 -9.50 -2.26 -14.41
CA LEU A 9 -8.23 -1.56 -14.51
C LEU A 9 -7.86 -1.08 -13.10
N LEU A 10 -6.67 -1.45 -12.63
CA LEU A 10 -6.19 -1.05 -11.30
C LEU A 10 -5.32 0.19 -11.43
N GLY A 11 -5.87 1.33 -11.00
CA GLY A 11 -5.12 2.58 -10.76
C GLY A 11 -4.79 2.73 -9.28
N GLY A 12 -3.70 3.43 -8.98
CA GLY A 12 -3.38 3.85 -7.63
C GLY A 12 -4.16 5.10 -7.21
N LEU A 13 -3.82 5.63 -6.03
CA LEU A 13 -4.52 6.75 -5.40
C LEU A 13 -3.89 8.11 -5.73
N THR A 14 -2.81 8.13 -6.50
CA THR A 14 -2.10 9.38 -6.79
C THR A 14 -2.83 10.20 -7.84
N CYS A 15 -2.41 11.46 -8.03
CA CYS A 15 -2.90 12.30 -9.11
C CYS A 15 -2.16 12.09 -10.44
N ASP A 16 -1.24 11.12 -10.49
CA ASP A 16 -0.44 10.80 -11.67
C ASP A 16 -1.21 9.89 -12.62
N SER A 17 -1.19 10.20 -13.92
CA SER A 17 -1.79 9.34 -14.94
C SER A 17 -1.03 8.03 -15.16
N ASP A 18 0.24 7.97 -14.74
CA ASP A 18 1.09 6.79 -14.87
C ASP A 18 0.93 5.80 -13.70
N ASP A 19 0.12 6.13 -12.69
CA ASP A 19 -0.12 5.29 -11.51
C ASP A 19 -1.19 4.21 -11.79
N TYR A 20 -0.81 3.21 -12.57
CA TYR A 20 -1.60 2.02 -12.84
C TYR A 20 -0.74 0.75 -12.71
N TYR A 21 -1.37 -0.39 -12.39
CA TYR A 21 -0.64 -1.64 -12.15
C TYR A 21 -0.07 -2.29 -13.42
N ASN A 22 -0.72 -2.10 -14.59
CA ASN A 22 -0.28 -2.70 -15.85
C ASN A 22 -0.25 -1.66 -16.99
N SER A 23 0.95 -1.30 -17.44
CA SER A 23 1.18 -0.38 -18.58
C SER A 23 0.80 -0.98 -19.91
N GLU A 24 0.98 -2.29 -20.06
CA GLU A 24 0.59 -2.99 -21.25
C GLU A 24 -0.85 -3.50 -21.10
N GLN A 25 -1.81 -2.61 -21.41
CA GLN A 25 -3.25 -2.91 -21.43
C GLN A 25 -3.62 -4.15 -22.28
N HIS A 26 -2.71 -4.58 -23.17
CA HIS A 26 -2.91 -5.69 -24.09
C HIS A 26 -2.43 -7.05 -23.56
N SER A 27 -1.53 -7.09 -22.57
CA SER A 27 -0.83 -8.34 -22.23
C SER A 27 -1.51 -9.17 -21.14
N ASN A 28 -2.23 -8.57 -20.17
CA ASN A 28 -2.95 -9.32 -19.12
C ASN A 28 -4.18 -8.57 -18.60
N ALA A 29 -5.37 -9.13 -18.80
CA ALA A 29 -6.61 -8.61 -18.21
C ALA A 29 -6.72 -9.04 -16.73
N ILE A 30 -6.99 -8.07 -15.85
CA ILE A 30 -7.22 -8.32 -14.43
C ILE A 30 -8.73 -8.50 -14.21
N TYR A 31 -9.10 -9.56 -13.50
CA TYR A 31 -10.48 -9.86 -13.12
C TYR A 31 -10.59 -9.87 -11.60
N LEU A 32 -11.54 -9.12 -11.06
CA LEU A 32 -11.85 -9.07 -9.63
C LEU A 32 -13.34 -9.34 -9.41
N PRO A 33 -13.75 -9.77 -8.21
CA PRO A 33 -15.16 -9.83 -7.84
C PRO A 33 -15.83 -8.48 -8.09
N LYS A 34 -17.08 -8.49 -8.56
CA LYS A 34 -17.85 -7.26 -8.74
C LYS A 34 -17.88 -6.45 -7.46
N PHE A 35 -17.70 -5.14 -7.61
CA PHE A 35 -17.67 -4.23 -6.47
C PHE A 35 -19.02 -4.23 -5.72
N ASP A 36 -18.96 -4.44 -4.40
CA ASP A 36 -20.11 -4.37 -3.51
C ASP A 36 -19.81 -3.43 -2.34
N LYS A 37 -20.61 -2.35 -2.22
CA LYS A 37 -20.44 -1.33 -1.17
C LYS A 37 -20.57 -1.89 0.25
N THR A 38 -21.25 -3.02 0.41
CA THR A 38 -21.48 -3.66 1.71
C THR A 38 -20.41 -4.66 2.08
N LYS A 39 -19.57 -5.06 1.12
CA LYS A 39 -18.54 -6.10 1.29
C LYS A 39 -17.16 -5.54 0.90
N PRO A 40 -16.30 -5.21 1.88
CA PRO A 40 -14.97 -4.70 1.59
C PRO A 40 -14.15 -5.73 0.82
N LEU A 41 -13.50 -5.29 -0.25
CA LEU A 41 -12.59 -6.09 -1.07
C LEU A 41 -11.14 -5.75 -0.69
N TYR A 42 -10.39 -6.74 -0.22
CA TYR A 42 -8.96 -6.61 0.07
C TYR A 42 -8.15 -7.19 -1.09
N ILE A 43 -7.11 -6.45 -1.52
CA ILE A 43 -6.18 -6.86 -2.58
C ILE A 43 -4.82 -7.11 -1.95
N GLY A 44 -4.23 -8.26 -2.25
CA GLY A 44 -2.87 -8.61 -1.83
C GLY A 44 -1.90 -8.49 -2.98
N PHE A 45 -0.84 -7.71 -2.79
CA PHE A 45 0.33 -7.69 -3.68
C PHE A 45 1.41 -8.58 -3.07
N PHE A 46 1.91 -9.52 -3.85
CA PHE A 46 2.89 -10.51 -3.40
C PHE A 46 4.20 -10.31 -4.17
N ASN A 47 5.28 -10.91 -3.66
CA ASN A 47 6.62 -10.80 -4.23
C ASN A 47 7.18 -9.37 -4.22
N THR A 48 6.74 -8.55 -3.26
CA THR A 48 7.16 -7.16 -3.07
C THR A 48 8.21 -6.97 -1.97
N GLY A 49 8.85 -8.06 -1.53
CA GLY A 49 9.75 -8.05 -0.36
C GLY A 49 11.18 -7.55 -0.64
N ALA A 50 11.53 -7.19 -1.87
CA ALA A 50 12.89 -6.81 -2.23
C ALA A 50 12.90 -5.54 -3.10
N TYR A 51 13.62 -4.52 -2.65
CA TYR A 51 13.75 -3.20 -3.28
C TYR A 51 12.54 -2.26 -3.20
N GLN A 52 11.29 -2.76 -3.15
CA GLN A 52 10.11 -1.88 -3.22
C GLN A 52 10.09 -0.81 -2.13
N GLU A 53 10.42 -1.20 -0.89
CA GLU A 53 10.49 -0.27 0.25
C GLU A 53 11.67 0.70 0.13
N THR A 54 12.85 0.21 -0.23
CA THR A 54 14.05 1.04 -0.38
C THR A 54 13.89 2.07 -1.50
N ILE A 55 13.41 1.65 -2.66
CA ILE A 55 13.20 2.52 -3.83
C ILE A 55 12.02 3.46 -3.59
N GLY A 56 10.95 2.97 -2.95
CA GLY A 56 9.79 3.77 -2.59
C GLY A 56 10.04 4.79 -1.47
N GLY A 57 11.23 4.77 -0.86
CA GLY A 57 11.62 5.69 0.19
C GLY A 57 10.93 5.40 1.52
N TYR A 58 11.14 4.21 2.08
CA TYR A 58 10.59 3.82 3.38
C TYR A 58 10.85 4.89 4.47
N GLY A 59 9.77 5.33 5.11
CA GLY A 59 9.80 6.39 6.14
C GLY A 59 10.14 7.78 5.61
N GLY A 60 10.22 7.95 4.28
CA GLY A 60 10.47 9.22 3.60
C GLY A 60 9.19 9.87 3.09
N LEU A 61 9.33 10.65 2.01
CA LEU A 61 8.21 11.27 1.32
C LEU A 61 7.82 10.46 0.09
N LYS A 62 6.53 10.25 -0.09
CA LYS A 62 5.96 9.57 -1.26
C LYS A 62 5.23 10.54 -2.18
N HIS A 63 5.02 10.11 -3.41
CA HIS A 63 4.25 10.86 -4.38
C HIS A 63 2.86 11.20 -3.84
N CYS A 64 2.37 12.41 -4.13
CA CYS A 64 1.13 12.97 -3.58
C CYS A 64 1.04 13.03 -2.05
N LEU A 65 2.17 12.94 -1.34
CA LEU A 65 2.23 12.89 0.12
C LEU A 65 1.37 11.75 0.73
N ILE A 66 1.17 10.66 -0.01
CA ILE A 66 0.42 9.50 0.48
C ILE A 66 1.23 8.86 1.63
N PRO A 67 0.66 8.70 2.83
CA PRO A 67 1.35 8.10 3.97
C PRO A 67 1.92 6.70 3.71
N GLU A 68 3.09 6.40 4.29
CA GLU A 68 3.53 5.01 4.46
C GLU A 68 2.53 4.27 5.35
N PRO A 69 1.99 3.11 4.91
CA PRO A 69 1.10 2.30 5.73
C PRO A 69 1.82 1.70 6.94
N ARG A 70 1.04 1.14 7.86
CA ARG A 70 1.58 0.33 8.97
C ARG A 70 2.33 -0.89 8.46
N HIS A 71 3.45 -1.22 9.11
CA HIS A 71 4.19 -2.46 8.86
C HIS A 71 3.93 -3.44 9.99
N VAL A 72 3.43 -4.63 9.67
CA VAL A 72 3.10 -5.68 10.64
C VAL A 72 3.97 -6.90 10.37
N LEU A 73 4.73 -7.33 11.38
CA LEU A 73 5.45 -8.60 11.35
C LEU A 73 4.51 -9.70 11.80
N ILE A 74 4.40 -10.74 10.97
CA ILE A 74 3.60 -11.92 11.24
C ILE A 74 4.58 -13.09 11.36
N SER A 75 4.57 -13.76 12.50
CA SER A 75 5.40 -14.96 12.73
C SER A 75 4.56 -16.07 13.37
N ARG A 76 5.17 -17.25 13.51
CA ARG A 76 4.60 -18.38 14.25
C ARG A 76 5.40 -18.59 15.53
N ASP A 77 4.72 -18.79 16.65
CA ASP A 77 5.35 -19.13 17.92
C ASP A 77 5.73 -20.62 18.00
N GLU A 78 6.28 -21.04 19.15
CA GLU A 78 6.68 -22.43 19.42
C GLU A 78 5.52 -23.43 19.31
N ASN A 79 4.28 -22.97 19.41
CA ASN A 79 3.07 -23.79 19.30
C ASN A 79 2.40 -23.64 17.91
N GLU A 80 3.13 -23.15 16.90
CA GLU A 80 2.66 -22.86 15.55
C GLU A 80 1.52 -21.82 15.48
N LYS A 81 1.25 -21.08 16.56
CA LYS A 81 0.21 -20.07 16.58
C LYS A 81 0.70 -18.80 15.90
N ILE A 82 -0.15 -18.20 15.07
CA ILE A 82 0.14 -16.92 14.43
C ILE A 82 0.19 -15.83 15.52
N VAL A 83 1.33 -15.14 15.57
CA VAL A 83 1.54 -13.96 16.41
C VAL A 83 1.86 -12.77 15.51
N THR A 84 1.36 -11.60 15.89
CA THR A 84 1.55 -10.36 15.13
C THR A 84 2.20 -9.30 16.00
N ARG A 85 3.11 -8.53 15.41
CA ARG A 85 3.75 -7.38 16.05
C ARG A 85 3.76 -6.20 15.09
N LEU A 86 3.43 -5.02 15.59
CA LEU A 86 3.57 -3.79 14.83
C LEU A 86 5.06 -3.39 14.79
N PHE A 87 5.59 -3.20 13.58
CA PHE A 87 6.96 -2.79 13.33
C PHE A 87 7.08 -1.27 13.18
N SER A 88 6.18 -0.66 12.40
CA SER A 88 6.06 0.78 12.28
C SER A 88 4.59 1.20 12.19
N GLU A 89 4.30 2.35 12.79
CA GLU A 89 3.01 3.03 12.66
C GLU A 89 2.83 3.61 11.25
N GLU A 90 1.59 3.98 10.92
CA GLU A 90 1.30 4.77 9.71
C GLU A 90 1.91 6.17 9.88
N GLN A 91 2.55 6.68 8.83
CA GLN A 91 3.03 8.06 8.88
C GLN A 91 1.87 9.04 8.93
N THR A 92 2.03 10.09 9.71
CA THR A 92 1.04 11.16 9.83
C THR A 92 1.41 12.35 8.94
N ALA A 93 0.43 13.24 8.71
CA ALA A 93 0.69 14.49 8.03
C ALA A 93 1.76 15.34 8.75
N ALA A 94 1.84 15.24 10.09
CA ALA A 94 2.86 15.93 10.88
C ALA A 94 4.27 15.39 10.60
N ASP A 95 4.43 14.06 10.50
CA ASP A 95 5.72 13.44 10.15
C ASP A 95 6.22 13.94 8.77
N TYR A 96 5.31 14.07 7.81
CA TYR A 96 5.63 14.57 6.47
C TYR A 96 6.06 16.04 6.50
N LEU A 97 5.33 16.88 7.24
CA LEU A 97 5.69 18.29 7.43
C LEU A 97 7.03 18.44 8.14
N GLN A 98 7.33 17.56 9.10
CA GLN A 98 8.64 17.52 9.76
C GLN A 98 9.76 17.16 8.78
N ILE A 99 9.58 16.12 7.94
CA ILE A 99 10.57 15.73 6.92
C ILE A 99 10.80 16.85 5.90
N LEU A 100 9.74 17.59 5.55
CA LEU A 100 9.79 18.76 4.68
C LEU A 100 10.41 20.00 5.34
N GLY A 101 10.70 19.96 6.65
CA GLY A 101 11.33 21.05 7.39
C GLY A 101 10.37 22.14 7.88
N TYR A 102 9.05 21.91 7.83
CA TYR A 102 8.06 22.87 8.34
C TYR A 102 8.00 22.91 9.87
N ASP A 103 8.47 21.87 10.56
CA ASP A 103 8.52 21.82 12.03
C ASP A 103 9.87 22.34 12.57
N THR A 104 10.32 23.47 12.02
CA THR A 104 11.41 24.24 12.61
C THR A 104 10.82 25.03 13.77
N LYS A 105 11.24 24.70 15.00
CA LYS A 105 11.15 25.65 16.10
C LYS A 105 11.73 26.97 15.58
N ALA A 106 10.90 28.01 15.57
CA ALA A 106 11.40 29.37 15.46
C ALA A 106 12.36 29.58 16.64
N ASP A 107 13.64 29.73 16.34
CA ASP A 107 14.57 30.43 17.23
C ASP A 107 14.15 31.89 17.38
#